data_AF-A0A1I0T9B6-F1
#
_entry.id   AF-A0A1I0T9B6-F1
#
_cell.length_a   1.000
_cell.length_b   1.000
_cell.length_c   1.000
_cell.angle_alpha   90.00
_cell.angle_beta   90.00
_cell.angle_gamma   90.00
#
_symmetry.space_group_name_H-M   'P 1'
#
loop_
_entity.id
_entity.type
_entity.pdbx_description
1 polymer ?
#
loop_
_entity_poly.entity_id
_entity_poly.type
_entity_poly.pdbx_seq_one_letter_code
_entity_poly.pdbx_strand_id
1 'polypeptide(L)'
;DVLALYHDHATCEQFHSELKSDLDLERLPSGKMKTNALVLVMGAFVYNLLRLIGQDLLSDPRHPLHHKVKRRRIKTIIQTVITMAGRLVRRSRQIWMKLTRRSGYSEPLLNVYQKWREAR
;
A
#
# COMPACT_ATOMS: atom_id res chain seq x y z
N ASP A 1 31.00 5.17 2.06
CA ASP A 1 31.33 3.81 2.53
C ASP A 1 31.06 3.47 3.99
N VAL A 2 31.01 4.40 4.95
CA VAL A 2 30.37 4.12 6.27
C VAL A 2 29.05 4.89 6.42
N LEU A 3 29.05 6.17 6.03
CA LEU A 3 27.86 7.02 6.00
C LEU A 3 26.71 6.44 5.15
N ALA A 4 27.04 5.82 4.02
CA ALA A 4 26.05 5.16 3.15
C ALA A 4 25.40 3.96 3.85
N LEU A 5 26.20 3.09 4.48
CA LEU A 5 25.70 1.96 5.26
C LEU A 5 24.82 2.40 6.44
N TYR A 6 25.17 3.50 7.10
CA TYR A 6 24.32 4.10 8.15
C TYR A 6 22.99 4.65 7.61
N HIS A 7 23.00 5.28 6.44
CA HIS A 7 21.76 5.72 5.79
C HIS A 7 20.88 4.52 5.42
N ASP A 8 21.47 3.46 4.86
CA ASP A 8 20.74 2.25 4.49
C ASP A 8 20.17 1.56 5.73
N HIS A 9 20.91 1.50 6.84
CA HIS A 9 20.42 0.98 8.11
C HIS A 9 19.19 1.75 8.59
N ALA A 10 19.22 3.09 8.58
CA ALA A 10 18.08 3.91 8.97
C ALA A 10 16.85 3.63 8.07
N THR A 11 17.05 3.32 6.78
CA THR A 11 15.94 2.92 5.91
C THR A 11 15.35 1.55 6.26
N CYS A 12 16.19 0.58 6.65
CA CYS A 12 15.76 -0.73 7.14
C CYS A 12 14.93 -0.62 8.42
N GLU A 13 15.39 0.18 9.39
CA GLU A 13 14.64 0.47 10.61
C GLU A 13 13.28 1.08 10.29
N GLN A 14 13.24 2.03 9.35
CA GLN A 14 11.99 2.61 8.90
C GLN A 14 11.06 1.56 8.25
N PHE A 15 11.57 0.59 7.48
CA PHE A 15 10.75 -0.51 6.96
C PHE A 15 10.17 -1.36 8.08
N HIS A 16 10.95 -1.64 9.11
CA HIS A 16 10.49 -2.43 10.26
C HIS A 16 9.42 -1.68 11.06
N SER A 17 9.58 -0.37 11.28
CA SER A 17 8.55 0.44 11.95
C SER A 17 7.26 0.50 11.15
N GLU A 18 7.33 0.65 9.82
CA GLU A 18 6.13 0.67 8.98
C GLU A 18 5.45 -0.72 8.94
N LEU A 19 6.20 -1.81 8.80
CA LEU A 19 5.64 -3.17 8.80
C LEU A 19 4.93 -3.48 10.13
N LYS A 20 5.53 -3.08 11.25
CA LYS A 20 5.00 -3.36 12.59
C LYS A 20 3.83 -2.46 12.95
N SER A 21 4.03 -1.14 12.89
CA SER A 21 3.08 -0.16 13.40
C SER A 21 1.94 0.17 12.43
N ASP A 22 2.21 0.26 11.12
CA ASP A 22 1.16 0.64 10.16
C ASP A 22 0.22 -0.53 9.82
N LEU A 23 0.68 -1.79 9.97
CA LEU A 23 -0.13 -3.01 9.78
C LEU A 23 -0.56 -3.68 11.10
N ASP A 24 -0.26 -3.05 12.24
CA ASP A 24 -0.59 -3.56 13.59
C ASP A 24 -0.06 -4.99 13.87
N LEU A 25 1.10 -5.33 13.29
CA LEU A 25 1.75 -6.64 13.44
C LEU A 25 2.56 -6.77 14.75
N GLU A 26 2.47 -5.78 15.63
CA GLU A 26 3.05 -5.84 16.99
C GLU A 26 2.24 -6.76 17.91
N ARG A 27 0.96 -7.00 17.58
CA ARG A 27 0.03 -7.78 18.39
C ARG A 27 -0.59 -8.89 17.56
N LEU A 28 0.07 -10.04 17.54
CA LEU A 28 -0.41 -11.18 16.75
C LEU A 28 -1.62 -11.86 17.40
N PRO A 29 -2.61 -12.30 16.60
CA PRO A 29 -3.93 -12.68 17.10
C PRO A 29 -3.98 -14.08 17.75
N SER A 30 -2.94 -14.91 17.61
CA SER A 30 -2.94 -16.28 18.11
C SER A 30 -1.95 -16.47 19.26
N GLY A 31 -2.28 -17.36 20.20
CA GLY A 31 -1.33 -17.88 21.18
C GLY A 31 -0.35 -18.92 20.61
N LYS A 32 -0.58 -19.40 19.37
CA LYS A 32 0.25 -20.43 18.72
C LYS A 32 1.29 -19.81 17.79
N MET A 33 2.56 -20.14 17.98
CA MET A 33 3.66 -19.59 17.17
C MET A 33 3.56 -19.93 15.68
N LYS A 34 3.11 -21.14 15.33
CA LYS A 34 2.93 -21.55 13.92
C LYS A 34 1.91 -20.67 13.19
N THR A 35 0.80 -20.34 13.84
CA THR A 35 -0.23 -19.46 13.28
C THR A 35 0.28 -18.03 13.14
N ASN A 36 0.98 -17.54 14.16
CA ASN A 36 1.58 -16.21 14.17
C ASN A 36 2.64 -16.02 13.08
N ALA A 37 3.46 -17.05 12.82
CA ALA A 37 4.41 -17.05 11.71
C ALA A 37 3.69 -16.92 10.36
N LEU A 38 2.58 -17.64 10.16
CA LEU A 38 1.77 -17.52 8.93
C LEU A 38 1.19 -16.11 8.78
N VAL A 39 0.62 -15.55 9.85
CA VAL A 39 0.09 -14.17 9.86
C VAL A 39 1.18 -13.16 9.51
N LEU A 40 2.39 -13.33 10.05
CA LEU A 40 3.52 -12.46 9.74
C LEU A 40 3.94 -12.53 8.26
N VAL A 41 3.98 -13.73 7.68
CA VAL A 41 4.28 -13.93 6.25
C VAL A 41 3.22 -13.27 5.37
N MET A 42 1.94 -13.43 5.71
CA MET A 42 0.86 -12.74 5.00
C MET A 42 0.96 -11.22 5.15
N GLY A 43 1.31 -10.74 6.35
CA GLY A 43 1.54 -9.32 6.63
C GLY A 43 2.68 -8.74 5.78
N ALA A 44 3.80 -9.45 5.66
CA ALA A 44 4.93 -9.04 4.81
C ALA A 44 4.54 -9.02 3.32
N PHE A 45 3.73 -9.98 2.87
CA PHE A 45 3.20 -9.98 1.51
C PHE A 45 2.30 -8.78 1.24
N VAL A 46 1.34 -8.50 2.13
CA VAL A 46 0.43 -7.35 2.04
C VAL A 46 1.22 -6.04 2.10
N TYR A 47 2.22 -5.94 2.98
CA TYR A 47 3.12 -4.79 3.06
C TYR A 47 3.76 -4.48 1.70
N ASN A 48 4.35 -5.49 1.06
CA ASN A 48 5.00 -5.33 -0.24
C ASN A 48 4.02 -4.92 -1.34
N LEU A 49 2.80 -5.47 -1.36
CA LEU A 49 1.77 -5.06 -2.31
C LEU A 49 1.34 -3.60 -2.11
N LEU A 50 1.03 -3.20 -0.88
CA LEU A 50 0.64 -1.82 -0.57
C LEU A 50 1.77 -0.83 -0.88
N ARG A 51 3.01 -1.25 -0.65
CA ARG A 51 4.22 -0.49 -0.98
C ARG A 51 4.34 -0.24 -2.48
N LEU A 52 4.17 -1.28 -3.31
CA LEU A 52 4.19 -1.17 -4.77
C LEU A 52 3.10 -0.22 -5.27
N ILE A 53 1.87 -0.39 -4.80
CA ILE A 53 0.74 0.50 -5.13
C ILE A 53 1.08 1.95 -4.75
N GLY A 54 1.64 2.18 -3.56
CA GLY A 54 1.99 3.52 -3.10
C GLY A 54 3.09 4.19 -3.92
N GLN A 55 4.07 3.43 -4.40
CA GLN A 55 5.14 3.92 -5.27
C GLN A 55 4.62 4.25 -6.67
N ASP A 56 3.79 3.40 -7.26
CA ASP A 56 3.19 3.68 -8.56
C ASP A 56 2.23 4.87 -8.50
N LEU A 57 1.48 5.02 -7.41
CA LEU A 57 0.58 6.15 -7.19
C LEU A 57 1.33 7.49 -7.03
N LEU A 58 2.57 7.45 -6.51
CA LEU A 58 3.48 8.60 -6.41
C LEU A 58 4.11 8.97 -7.76
N SER A 59 4.27 7.99 -8.65
CA SER A 59 4.84 8.20 -9.98
C SER A 59 3.87 8.89 -10.94
N ASP A 60 2.58 8.95 -10.60
CA ASP A 60 1.56 9.56 -11.46
C ASP A 60 1.61 11.11 -11.37
N PRO A 61 1.79 11.83 -12.49
CA PRO A 61 1.80 13.30 -12.52
C PRO A 61 0.49 13.96 -12.06
N ARG A 62 -0.63 13.22 -12.07
CA ARG A 62 -1.97 13.72 -11.67
C ARG A 62 -2.24 13.58 -10.17
N HIS A 63 -1.23 13.19 -9.41
CA HIS A 63 -1.35 13.00 -7.98
C HIS A 63 -1.68 14.33 -7.26
N PRO A 64 -2.72 14.42 -6.42
CA PRO A 64 -3.20 15.68 -5.80
C PRO A 64 -2.20 16.35 -4.84
N LEU A 65 -1.14 15.65 -4.45
CA LEU A 65 -0.05 16.16 -3.65
C LEU A 65 1.13 16.51 -4.57
N HIS A 66 1.30 17.79 -4.85
CA HIS A 66 2.36 18.37 -5.69
C HIS A 66 3.76 18.36 -5.04
N HIS A 67 3.90 17.86 -3.82
CA HIS A 67 5.22 17.80 -3.15
C HIS A 67 5.99 16.57 -3.60
N LYS A 68 7.26 16.79 -4.01
CA LYS A 68 8.21 15.72 -4.37
C LYS A 68 8.55 14.89 -3.14
N VAL A 69 7.68 13.94 -2.79
CA VAL A 69 7.91 13.00 -1.69
C VAL A 69 8.46 11.71 -2.30
N LYS A 70 9.68 11.33 -1.89
CA LYS A 70 10.32 10.09 -2.37
C LYS A 70 9.58 8.81 -1.92
N ARG A 71 8.81 8.86 -0.84
CA ARG A 71 8.13 7.70 -0.22
C ARG A 71 6.88 8.09 0.58
N ARG A 72 5.81 7.31 0.45
CA ARG A 72 4.62 7.39 1.31
C ARG A 72 4.67 6.34 2.41
N ARG A 73 4.26 6.73 3.62
CA ARG A 73 3.94 5.76 4.68
C ARG A 73 2.74 4.92 4.25
N ILE A 74 2.76 3.64 4.58
CA ILE A 74 1.70 2.70 4.22
C ILE A 74 0.38 3.08 4.88
N LYS A 75 0.43 3.63 6.10
CA LYS A 75 -0.75 4.19 6.78
C LYS A 75 -1.54 5.15 5.89
N THR A 76 -0.87 6.01 5.13
CA THR A 76 -1.55 6.93 4.20
C THR A 76 -2.24 6.17 3.08
N ILE A 77 -1.61 5.15 2.50
CA ILE A 77 -2.23 4.30 1.46
C ILE A 77 -3.46 3.58 2.01
N ILE A 78 -3.41 3.08 3.23
CA ILE A 78 -4.58 2.47 3.88
C ILE A 78 -5.71 3.50 4.01
N GLN A 79 -5.41 4.69 4.54
CA GLN A 79 -6.41 5.76 4.77
C GLN A 79 -6.96 6.42 3.50
N THR A 80 -6.23 6.37 2.38
CA THR A 80 -6.66 7.03 1.14
C THR A 80 -7.18 6.05 0.11
N VAL A 81 -6.57 4.86 -0.02
CA VAL A 81 -6.92 3.85 -1.03
C VAL A 81 -7.82 2.79 -0.44
N ILE A 82 -7.45 2.18 0.69
CA ILE A 82 -8.21 1.05 1.25
C ILE A 82 -9.54 1.51 1.85
N THR A 83 -9.54 2.62 2.60
CA THR A 83 -10.76 3.19 3.18
C THR A 83 -11.54 4.07 2.20
N MET A 84 -11.17 4.09 0.91
CA MET A 84 -11.89 4.86 -0.11
C MET A 84 -13.30 4.31 -0.31
N ALA A 85 -14.29 5.19 -0.28
CA ALA A 85 -15.68 4.80 -0.58
C ALA A 85 -15.84 4.39 -2.05
N GLY A 86 -16.27 3.15 -2.26
CA GLY A 86 -16.58 2.59 -3.57
C GLY A 86 -17.91 1.82 -3.56
N ARG A 87 -18.59 1.80 -4.70
CA ARG A 87 -19.81 1.00 -4.89
C ARG A 87 -19.47 -0.27 -5.65
N LEU A 88 -19.71 -1.42 -5.03
CA LEU A 88 -19.61 -2.72 -5.68
C LEU A 88 -20.85 -2.95 -6.56
N VAL A 89 -20.65 -3.26 -7.83
CA VAL A 89 -21.71 -3.51 -8.80
C VAL A 89 -21.47 -4.86 -9.46
N ARG A 90 -22.45 -5.76 -9.39
CA ARG A 90 -22.42 -7.04 -10.08
C ARG A 90 -23.15 -6.92 -11.41
N ARG A 91 -22.48 -7.27 -12.51
CA ARG A 91 -23.08 -7.30 -13.86
C ARG A 91 -22.50 -8.46 -14.65
N SER A 92 -23.36 -9.26 -15.28
CA SER A 92 -22.98 -10.38 -16.18
C SER A 92 -21.83 -11.26 -15.63
N ARG A 93 -22.01 -11.81 -14.42
CA ARG A 93 -21.02 -12.65 -13.70
C ARG A 93 -19.69 -11.96 -13.37
N GLN A 94 -19.57 -10.65 -13.62
CA GLN A 94 -18.41 -9.84 -13.25
C GLN A 94 -18.73 -8.91 -12.08
N ILE A 95 -17.72 -8.66 -11.26
CA ILE A 95 -17.78 -7.74 -10.13
C ILE A 95 -16.99 -6.49 -10.50
N TRP A 96 -17.64 -5.35 -10.43
CA TRP A 96 -17.07 -4.04 -10.74
C TRP A 96 -17.05 -3.19 -9.48
N MET A 97 -15.97 -2.45 -9.24
CA MET A 97 -15.89 -1.47 -8.17
C MET A 97 -15.94 -0.07 -8.78
N LYS A 98 -17.02 0.67 -8.53
CA LYS A 98 -17.15 2.07 -8.94
C LYS A 98 -16.58 2.96 -7.84
N LEU A 99 -15.55 3.74 -8.16
CA LEU A 99 -14.92 4.66 -7.21
C LEU A 99 -15.54 6.06 -7.32
N THR A 100 -15.63 6.77 -6.20
CA THR A 100 -16.12 8.16 -6.17
C THR A 100 -15.04 9.12 -6.67
N ARG A 101 -15.36 9.89 -7.72
CA ARG A 101 -14.48 10.91 -8.33
C ARG A 101 -14.06 12.05 -7.41
N ARG A 102 -14.77 12.25 -6.29
CA ARG A 102 -14.51 13.36 -5.35
C ARG A 102 -13.25 13.15 -4.49
N SER A 103 -12.79 11.91 -4.35
CA SER A 103 -11.49 11.64 -3.73
C SER A 103 -10.41 11.83 -4.79
N GLY A 104 -9.51 12.79 -4.60
CA GLY A 104 -8.41 13.08 -5.56
C GLY A 104 -7.47 11.88 -5.85
N TYR A 105 -7.68 10.75 -5.17
CA TYR A 105 -6.95 9.50 -5.33
C TYR A 105 -7.60 8.51 -6.30
N SER A 106 -8.87 8.73 -6.69
CA SER A 106 -9.63 7.79 -7.54
C SER A 106 -9.08 7.68 -8.97
N GLU A 107 -8.70 8.80 -9.58
CA GLU A 107 -8.11 8.84 -10.92
C GLU A 107 -6.70 8.21 -10.98
N PRO A 108 -5.74 8.60 -10.13
CA PRO A 108 -4.42 7.97 -10.16
C PRO A 108 -4.47 6.49 -9.78
N LEU A 109 -5.40 6.05 -8.92
CA LEU A 109 -5.59 4.63 -8.64
C LEU A 109 -6.07 3.84 -9.87
N LEU A 110 -7.00 4.41 -10.64
CA LEU A 110 -7.48 3.79 -11.89
C LEU A 110 -6.36 3.68 -12.92
N ASN A 111 -5.48 4.68 -13.00
CA ASN A 111 -4.32 4.67 -13.90
C ASN A 111 -3.32 3.56 -13.52
N VAL A 112 -2.99 3.42 -12.23
CA VAL A 112 -2.16 2.31 -11.74
C VAL A 112 -2.79 0.95 -12.11
N TYR A 113 -4.10 0.80 -11.95
CA TYR A 113 -4.81 -0.42 -12.34
C TYR A 113 -4.70 -0.70 -13.86
N GLN A 114 -4.88 0.32 -14.70
CA GLN A 114 -4.74 0.18 -16.16
C GLN A 114 -3.32 -0.22 -16.55
N LYS A 115 -2.31 0.48 -16.01
CA LYS A 115 -0.89 0.15 -16.19
C LYS A 115 -0.59 -1.31 -15.85
N TRP A 116 -1.09 -1.81 -14.72
CA TRP A 116 -0.87 -3.20 -14.28
C TRP A 116 -1.64 -4.22 -15.12
N ARG A 117 -2.80 -3.83 -15.66
CA ARG A 117 -3.57 -4.67 -16.58
C ARG A 117 -2.87 -4.80 -17.94
N GLU A 118 -2.31 -3.71 -18.45
CA GLU A 118 -1.63 -3.67 -19.76
C GLU A 118 -0.25 -4.34 -19.74
N ALA A 119 0.39 -4.40 -18.57
CA ALA A 119 1.65 -5.11 -18.37
C ALA A 119 1.51 -6.66 -18.31
N ARG A 120 0.30 -7.20 -18.50
CA ARG A 120 -0.01 -8.63 -18.46
C ARG A 120 -0.40 -9.14 -19.84
#